data_AF-A0A1F9YS26-F1
#
_entry.id   AF-A0A1F9YS26-F1
#
_cell.length_a   1.000
_cell.length_b   1.000
_cell.length_c   1.000
_cell.angle_alpha   90.00
_cell.angle_beta   90.00
_cell.angle_gamma   90.00
#
_symmetry.space_group_name_H-M   'P 1'
#
loop_
_entity.id
_entity.type
_entity.pdbx_description
1 polymer ?
#
loop_
_entity_poly.entity_id
_entity_poly.type
_entity_poly.pdbx_seq_one_letter_code
_entity_poly.pdbx_strand_id
1 'polypeptide(L)'
;MRKAILLAFAAAALSACSVDRMAVRSVARTLESGRGAALDEPDWQTGREAMSSQLKLLETLLAGDPGNRSLRRLAAEGFGGSAFLFLEDDEPARAKGFYLRGRDHALAGLALKTPFRDLSAKTMEDFESALKAATKDDVPDLFWAGFCWGGYINLSKDDASALGDLPKVTAVMRRVAALDPAYHFAGVDLFFGVYEASRPAMLGGDPRKAKAHF
;
A
#
# COMPACT_ATOMS: atom_id res chain seq x y z
N MET A 1 25.63 28.59 35.38
CA MET A 1 25.76 27.11 35.47
C MET A 1 24.45 26.36 35.27
N ARG A 2 23.38 26.61 36.06
CA ARG A 2 22.10 25.88 35.94
C ARG A 2 21.43 25.95 34.54
N LYS A 3 21.46 27.12 33.89
CA LYS A 3 20.95 27.31 32.51
C LYS A 3 21.79 26.55 31.45
N ALA A 4 23.11 26.49 31.62
CA ALA A 4 23.99 25.77 30.70
C ALA A 4 23.83 24.25 30.81
N ILE A 5 23.58 23.74 32.01
CA ILE A 5 23.27 22.32 32.25
C ILE A 5 21.91 21.96 31.65
N LEU A 6 20.90 22.81 31.79
CA LEU A 6 19.57 22.62 31.17
C LEU A 6 19.64 22.66 29.63
N LEU A 7 20.46 23.53 29.05
CA LEU A 7 20.69 23.59 27.60
C LEU A 7 21.46 22.36 27.07
N ALA A 8 22.47 21.88 27.80
CA ALA A 8 23.19 20.66 27.44
C ALA A 8 22.32 19.41 27.54
N PHE A 9 21.47 19.32 28.57
CA PHE A 9 20.53 18.21 28.74
C PHE A 9 19.42 18.23 27.67
N ALA A 10 18.93 19.40 27.30
CA ALA A 10 17.98 19.56 26.19
C ALA A 10 18.60 19.17 24.84
N ALA A 11 19.85 19.56 24.57
CA ALA A 11 20.57 19.18 23.35
C ALA A 11 20.85 17.66 23.27
N ALA A 12 21.17 17.02 24.41
CA ALA A 12 21.34 15.57 24.51
C ALA A 12 20.01 14.80 24.33
N ALA A 13 18.90 15.34 24.86
CA ALA A 13 17.56 14.74 24.70
C ALA A 13 17.03 14.86 23.26
N LEU A 14 17.34 15.95 22.55
CA LEU A 14 16.96 16.16 21.15
C LEU A 14 17.76 15.28 20.18
N SER A 15 18.97 14.87 20.54
CA SER A 15 19.84 14.05 19.69
C SER A 15 19.54 12.55 19.83
N ALA A 16 19.14 12.07 21.01
CA ALA A 16 18.84 10.65 21.25
C ALA A 16 17.66 10.12 20.40
N CYS A 17 16.56 10.88 20.27
CA CYS A 17 15.43 10.48 19.41
C CYS A 17 15.72 10.57 17.91
N SER A 18 16.83 11.20 17.52
CA SER A 18 17.20 11.42 16.11
C SER A 18 18.08 10.30 15.56
N VAL A 19 18.98 9.71 16.35
CA VAL A 19 19.97 8.74 15.87
C VAL A 19 19.30 7.44 15.38
N ASP A 20 18.38 6.87 16.16
CA ASP A 20 17.68 5.63 15.76
C ASP A 20 16.85 5.84 14.49
N ARG A 21 16.14 6.97 14.40
CA ARG A 21 15.37 7.35 13.20
C ARG A 21 16.28 7.56 11.99
N MET A 22 17.46 8.16 12.18
CA MET A 22 18.45 8.31 11.11
C MET A 22 18.98 6.95 10.63
N ALA A 23 19.28 6.02 11.55
CA ALA A 23 19.70 4.66 11.22
C ALA A 23 18.61 3.92 10.43
N VAL A 24 17.36 3.97 10.91
CA VAL A 24 16.20 3.39 10.20
C VAL A 24 16.06 3.96 8.80
N ARG A 25 16.21 5.28 8.61
CA ARG A 25 16.13 5.90 7.29
C ARG A 25 17.25 5.49 6.35
N SER A 26 18.46 5.23 6.87
CA SER A 26 19.57 4.69 6.09
C SER A 26 19.27 3.27 5.59
N VAL A 27 18.75 2.42 6.48
CA VAL A 27 18.32 1.05 6.12
C VAL A 27 17.16 1.11 5.11
N ALA A 28 16.17 1.97 5.34
CA ALA A 28 15.04 2.15 4.42
C ALA A 28 15.48 2.49 2.99
N ARG A 29 16.44 3.41 2.84
CA ARG A 29 17.00 3.75 1.53
C ARG A 29 17.72 2.58 0.87
N THR A 30 18.42 1.77 1.66
CA THR A 30 19.09 0.56 1.17
C THR A 30 18.07 -0.46 0.66
N LEU A 31 17.00 -0.69 1.42
CA LEU A 31 15.91 -1.58 1.00
C LEU A 31 15.19 -1.05 -0.24
N GLU A 32 14.92 0.24 -0.32
CA GLU A 32 14.27 0.86 -1.47
C GLU A 32 15.12 0.75 -2.75
N SER A 33 16.43 0.99 -2.66
CA SER A 33 17.35 0.82 -3.79
C SER A 33 17.56 -0.65 -4.18
N GLY A 34 17.54 -1.56 -3.19
CA GLY A 34 17.64 -3.01 -3.40
C GLY A 34 16.34 -3.69 -3.85
N ARG A 35 15.21 -2.96 -3.90
CA ARG A 35 13.89 -3.52 -4.22
C ARG A 35 13.87 -4.32 -5.51
N GLY A 36 14.57 -3.86 -6.56
CA GLY A 36 14.64 -4.57 -7.84
C GLY A 36 15.23 -5.97 -7.72
N ALA A 37 16.34 -6.12 -6.98
CA ALA A 37 16.98 -7.42 -6.77
C ALA A 37 16.07 -8.41 -6.04
N ALA A 38 15.19 -7.94 -5.14
CA ALA A 38 14.20 -8.80 -4.48
C ALA A 38 13.08 -9.23 -5.43
N LEU A 39 12.70 -8.40 -6.40
CA LEU A 39 11.68 -8.72 -7.41
C LEU A 39 12.23 -9.59 -8.55
N ASP A 40 13.53 -9.57 -8.78
CA ASP A 40 14.23 -10.35 -9.80
C ASP A 40 14.58 -11.78 -9.34
N GLU A 41 14.10 -12.23 -8.17
CA GLU A 41 14.32 -13.59 -7.67
C GLU A 41 13.66 -14.64 -8.59
N PRO A 42 14.44 -15.51 -9.26
CA PRO A 42 13.89 -16.48 -10.22
C PRO A 42 13.23 -17.69 -9.55
N ASP A 43 13.60 -18.06 -8.33
CA ASP A 43 13.02 -19.19 -7.63
C ASP A 43 11.87 -18.76 -6.72
N TRP A 44 10.65 -19.18 -7.08
CA TRP A 44 9.44 -18.82 -6.35
C TRP A 44 9.44 -19.34 -4.91
N GLN A 45 10.09 -20.48 -4.63
CA GLN A 45 10.17 -21.04 -3.27
C GLN A 45 11.03 -20.15 -2.38
N THR A 46 12.22 -19.81 -2.85
CA THR A 46 13.13 -18.86 -2.18
C THR A 46 12.43 -17.52 -1.92
N GLY A 47 11.74 -16.99 -2.93
CA GLY A 47 10.95 -15.76 -2.79
C GLY A 47 9.90 -15.87 -1.68
N ARG A 48 9.08 -16.93 -1.70
CA ARG A 48 8.03 -17.18 -0.70
C ARG A 48 8.58 -17.27 0.72
N GLU A 49 9.67 -18.02 0.91
CA GLU A 49 10.30 -18.23 2.21
C GLU A 49 10.93 -16.95 2.77
N ALA A 50 11.52 -16.12 1.91
CA ALA A 50 12.10 -14.84 2.30
C ALA A 50 11.05 -13.81 2.76
N MET A 51 9.84 -13.83 2.17
CA MET A 51 8.85 -12.77 2.39
C MET A 51 8.42 -12.62 3.85
N SER A 52 8.18 -13.70 4.58
CA SER A 52 7.69 -13.59 5.97
C SER A 52 8.69 -12.85 6.87
N SER A 53 9.98 -13.15 6.72
CA SER A 53 11.06 -12.48 7.46
C SER A 53 11.21 -11.02 7.02
N GLN A 54 11.16 -10.75 5.71
CA GLN A 54 11.28 -9.40 5.16
C GLN A 54 10.12 -8.49 5.61
N LEU A 55 8.89 -9.00 5.64
CA LEU A 55 7.72 -8.27 6.12
C LEU A 55 7.84 -7.91 7.59
N LYS A 56 8.33 -8.85 8.42
CA LYS A 56 8.53 -8.59 9.84
C LYS A 56 9.63 -7.54 10.07
N LEU A 57 10.71 -7.60 9.30
CA LEU A 57 11.77 -6.58 9.32
C LEU A 57 11.22 -5.18 9.00
N LEU A 58 10.40 -5.05 7.94
CA LEU A 58 9.77 -3.78 7.57
C LEU A 58 8.90 -3.22 8.71
N GLU A 59 8.11 -4.06 9.37
CA GLU A 59 7.29 -3.65 10.52
C GLU A 59 8.13 -3.22 11.72
N THR A 60 9.22 -3.94 12.02
CA THR A 60 10.16 -3.58 13.10
C THR A 60 10.81 -2.22 12.81
N LEU A 61 11.24 -1.97 11.58
CA LEU A 61 11.80 -0.66 11.18
C LEU A 61 10.74 0.44 11.28
N LEU A 62 9.49 0.16 10.89
CA LEU A 62 8.37 1.10 11.03
C LEU A 62 8.02 1.42 12.48
N ALA A 63 8.26 0.51 13.44
CA ALA A 63 8.13 0.83 14.86
C ALA A 63 9.10 1.95 15.29
N GLY A 64 10.30 1.99 14.68
CA GLY A 64 11.31 3.04 14.92
C GLY A 64 11.08 4.35 14.17
N ASP A 65 10.48 4.30 12.96
CA ASP A 65 10.05 5.51 12.24
C ASP A 65 8.65 5.35 11.61
N PRO A 66 7.56 5.52 12.38
CA PRO A 66 6.19 5.26 11.89
C PRO A 66 5.75 6.14 10.72
N GLY A 67 6.41 7.29 10.55
CA GLY A 67 6.17 8.27 9.48
C GLY A 67 7.05 8.07 8.24
N ASN A 68 7.83 7.00 8.15
CA ASN A 68 8.64 6.71 6.98
C ASN A 68 7.76 6.20 5.83
N ARG A 69 7.44 7.09 4.89
CA ARG A 69 6.60 6.80 3.71
C ARG A 69 7.15 5.66 2.84
N SER A 70 8.47 5.60 2.65
CA SER A 70 9.10 4.57 1.81
C SER A 70 8.94 3.18 2.44
N LEU A 71 9.18 3.05 3.75
CA LEU A 71 8.93 1.78 4.45
C LEU A 71 7.46 1.38 4.44
N ARG A 72 6.53 2.35 4.58
CA ARG A 72 5.09 2.09 4.43
C ARG A 72 4.75 1.53 3.06
N ARG A 73 5.32 2.09 2.00
CA ARG A 73 5.14 1.61 0.62
C ARG A 73 5.70 0.20 0.43
N LEU A 74 6.93 -0.06 0.88
CA LEU A 74 7.53 -1.39 0.80
C LEU A 74 6.70 -2.43 1.56
N ALA A 75 6.16 -2.07 2.72
CA ALA A 75 5.26 -2.95 3.47
C ALA A 75 3.94 -3.20 2.71
N ALA A 76 3.35 -2.16 2.11
CA ALA A 76 2.14 -2.30 1.30
C ALA A 76 2.33 -3.23 0.10
N GLU A 77 3.41 -3.01 -0.65
CA GLU A 77 3.85 -3.85 -1.77
C GLU A 77 4.10 -5.29 -1.33
N GLY A 78 4.88 -5.48 -0.25
CA GLY A 78 5.21 -6.81 0.25
C GLY A 78 3.98 -7.58 0.72
N PHE A 79 3.08 -6.96 1.50
CA PHE A 79 1.88 -7.64 2.00
C PHE A 79 0.89 -7.94 0.88
N GLY A 80 0.64 -6.97 -0.02
CA GLY A 80 -0.24 -7.15 -1.17
C GLY A 80 0.29 -8.20 -2.13
N GLY A 81 1.56 -8.09 -2.53
CA GLY A 81 2.22 -9.04 -3.40
C GLY A 81 2.29 -10.44 -2.80
N SER A 82 2.60 -10.57 -1.50
CA SER A 82 2.61 -11.89 -0.84
C SER A 82 1.23 -12.53 -0.74
N ALA A 83 0.19 -11.72 -0.52
CA ALA A 83 -1.19 -12.22 -0.53
C ALA A 83 -1.54 -12.79 -1.91
N PHE A 84 -1.26 -12.01 -2.96
CA PHE A 84 -1.53 -12.36 -4.35
C PHE A 84 -0.74 -13.59 -4.82
N LEU A 85 0.58 -13.59 -4.62
CA LEU A 85 1.46 -14.61 -5.21
C LEU A 85 1.47 -15.94 -4.45
N PHE A 86 1.21 -15.92 -3.13
CA PHE A 86 1.53 -17.08 -2.29
C PHE A 86 0.40 -17.56 -1.38
N LEU A 87 -0.67 -16.78 -1.20
CA LEU A 87 -1.68 -17.08 -0.18
C LEU A 87 -3.12 -17.16 -0.68
N GLU A 88 -3.52 -16.39 -1.70
CA GLU A 88 -4.95 -16.23 -1.99
C GLU A 88 -5.65 -17.50 -2.47
N ASP A 89 -4.94 -18.39 -3.17
CA ASP A 89 -5.48 -19.67 -3.65
C ASP A 89 -5.55 -20.73 -2.54
N ASP A 90 -4.50 -20.85 -1.72
CA ASP A 90 -4.37 -21.93 -0.73
C ASP A 90 -4.88 -21.55 0.67
N GLU A 91 -4.73 -20.28 1.05
CA GLU A 91 -4.99 -19.75 2.40
C GLU A 91 -5.81 -18.44 2.36
N PRO A 92 -7.02 -18.40 1.74
CA PRO A 92 -7.75 -17.17 1.44
C PRO A 92 -8.07 -16.32 2.68
N ALA A 93 -8.35 -16.95 3.84
CA ALA A 93 -8.58 -16.22 5.08
C ALA A 93 -7.33 -15.46 5.55
N ARG A 94 -6.15 -16.05 5.37
CA ARG A 94 -4.86 -15.42 5.69
C ARG A 94 -4.53 -14.33 4.68
N ALA A 95 -4.79 -14.58 3.39
CA ALA A 95 -4.61 -13.60 2.32
C ALA A 95 -5.43 -12.33 2.56
N LYS A 96 -6.70 -12.45 2.97
CA LYS A 96 -7.53 -11.29 3.39
C LYS A 96 -6.83 -10.43 4.44
N GLY A 97 -6.25 -11.06 5.47
CA GLY A 97 -5.50 -10.36 6.52
C GLY A 97 -4.26 -9.65 5.98
N PHE A 98 -3.54 -10.25 5.04
CA PHE A 98 -2.37 -9.64 4.40
C PHE A 98 -2.78 -8.45 3.53
N TYR A 99 -3.82 -8.61 2.71
CA TYR A 99 -4.37 -7.51 1.91
C TYR A 99 -4.80 -6.32 2.78
N LEU A 100 -5.50 -6.54 3.89
CA LEU A 100 -5.87 -5.46 4.80
C LEU A 100 -4.65 -4.75 5.39
N ARG A 101 -3.61 -5.50 5.80
CA ARG A 101 -2.36 -4.89 6.30
C ARG A 101 -1.67 -4.07 5.21
N GLY A 102 -1.59 -4.60 3.99
CA GLY A 102 -1.02 -3.87 2.86
C GLY A 102 -1.76 -2.56 2.57
N ARG A 103 -3.10 -2.61 2.53
CA ARG A 103 -3.97 -1.43 2.42
C ARG A 103 -3.67 -0.41 3.52
N ASP A 104 -3.62 -0.86 4.78
CA ASP A 104 -3.44 0.03 5.93
C ASP A 104 -2.06 0.70 5.92
N HIS A 105 -1.01 0.00 5.49
CA HIS A 105 0.31 0.61 5.29
C HIS A 105 0.29 1.68 4.19
N ALA A 106 -0.35 1.40 3.05
CA ALA A 106 -0.46 2.36 1.95
C ALA A 106 -1.26 3.61 2.36
N LEU A 107 -2.41 3.42 3.02
CA LEU A 107 -3.24 4.51 3.53
C LEU A 107 -2.50 5.33 4.61
N ALA A 108 -1.74 4.69 5.49
CA ALA A 108 -0.91 5.39 6.48
C ALA A 108 0.20 6.22 5.81
N GLY A 109 0.79 5.74 4.71
CA GLY A 109 1.75 6.49 3.90
C GLY A 109 1.11 7.72 3.24
N LEU A 110 -0.10 7.57 2.69
CA LEU A 110 -0.87 8.67 2.11
C LEU A 110 -1.26 9.71 3.17
N ALA A 111 -1.71 9.28 4.35
CA ALA A 111 -2.16 10.14 5.45
C ALA A 111 -1.09 11.11 5.99
N LEU A 112 0.17 10.94 5.61
CA LEU A 112 1.22 11.94 5.84
C LEU A 112 0.92 13.28 5.16
N LYS A 113 0.12 13.28 4.09
CA LYS A 113 -0.44 14.48 3.46
C LYS A 113 -1.83 14.76 4.02
N THR A 114 -2.07 15.99 4.45
CA THR A 114 -3.33 16.42 5.09
C THR A 114 -4.60 16.01 4.31
N PRO A 115 -4.69 16.15 2.97
CA PRO A 115 -5.88 15.75 2.22
C PRO A 115 -6.27 14.27 2.39
N PHE A 116 -5.29 13.39 2.62
CA PHE A 116 -5.50 11.93 2.70
C PHE A 116 -5.62 11.40 4.12
N ARG A 117 -5.65 12.26 5.15
CA ARG A 117 -5.92 11.81 6.51
C ARG A 117 -7.30 11.19 6.58
N ASP A 118 -7.38 10.03 7.22
CA ASP A 118 -8.60 9.23 7.40
C ASP A 118 -9.32 8.93 6.07
N LEU A 119 -8.55 8.81 4.97
CA LEU A 119 -9.10 8.68 3.62
C LEU A 119 -10.17 7.58 3.51
N SER A 120 -9.94 6.40 4.07
CA SER A 120 -10.91 5.29 4.03
C SER A 120 -12.22 5.59 4.77
N ALA A 121 -12.20 6.47 5.78
CA ALA A 121 -13.38 6.85 6.56
C ALA A 121 -14.18 8.01 5.94
N LYS A 122 -13.66 8.67 4.90
CA LYS A 122 -14.34 9.79 4.25
C LYS A 122 -15.63 9.34 3.57
N THR A 123 -16.58 10.28 3.48
CA THR A 123 -17.71 10.18 2.56
C THR A 123 -17.20 10.05 1.13
N MET A 124 -18.00 9.51 0.21
CA MET A 124 -17.56 9.37 -1.18
C MET A 124 -17.20 10.73 -1.80
N GLU A 125 -17.97 11.78 -1.50
CA GLU A 125 -17.69 13.14 -1.99
C GLU A 125 -16.35 13.68 -1.47
N ASP A 126 -16.11 13.58 -0.15
CA ASP A 126 -14.85 14.01 0.45
C ASP A 126 -13.66 13.17 -0.02
N PHE A 127 -13.90 11.87 -0.27
CA PHE A 127 -12.91 10.95 -0.80
C PHE A 127 -12.45 11.37 -2.20
N GLU A 128 -13.38 11.61 -3.12
CA GLU A 128 -13.09 12.09 -4.47
C GLU A 128 -12.44 13.47 -4.46
N SER A 129 -12.90 14.36 -3.59
CA SER A 129 -12.29 15.68 -3.39
C SER A 129 -10.83 15.56 -2.93
N ALA A 130 -10.54 14.70 -1.96
CA ALA A 130 -9.17 14.44 -1.50
C ALA A 130 -8.26 13.92 -2.61
N LEU A 131 -8.74 12.98 -3.45
CA LEU A 131 -7.96 12.41 -4.54
C LEU A 131 -7.50 13.44 -5.59
N LYS A 132 -8.19 14.58 -5.72
CA LYS A 132 -7.76 15.68 -6.61
C LYS A 132 -6.42 16.28 -6.18
N ALA A 133 -6.06 16.18 -4.90
CA ALA A 133 -4.77 16.65 -4.38
C ALA A 133 -3.60 15.70 -4.69
N ALA A 134 -3.86 14.49 -5.20
CA ALA A 134 -2.80 13.53 -5.50
C ALA A 134 -1.94 14.00 -6.67
N THR A 135 -0.63 13.78 -6.56
CA THR A 135 0.34 14.02 -7.63
C THR A 135 0.93 12.71 -8.13
N LYS A 136 1.75 12.75 -9.19
CA LYS A 136 2.46 11.56 -9.69
C LYS A 136 3.29 10.87 -8.61
N ASP A 137 3.82 11.61 -7.63
CA ASP A 137 4.57 11.04 -6.50
C ASP A 137 3.72 10.18 -5.54
N ASP A 138 2.39 10.32 -5.60
CA ASP A 138 1.41 9.54 -4.82
C ASP A 138 0.97 8.26 -5.50
N VAL A 139 1.23 8.13 -6.81
CA VAL A 139 0.83 6.97 -7.61
C VAL A 139 1.20 5.64 -6.96
N PRO A 140 2.44 5.41 -6.48
CA PRO A 140 2.78 4.13 -5.88
C PRO A 140 1.93 3.77 -4.66
N ASP A 141 1.65 4.73 -3.78
CA ASP A 141 0.87 4.47 -2.56
C ASP A 141 -0.62 4.31 -2.90
N LEU A 142 -1.13 5.09 -3.84
CA LEU A 142 -2.50 4.95 -4.34
C LEU A 142 -2.70 3.60 -5.01
N PHE A 143 -1.76 3.18 -5.86
CA PHE A 143 -1.82 1.88 -6.52
C PHE A 143 -1.84 0.75 -5.50
N TRP A 144 -0.90 0.74 -4.54
CA TRP A 144 -0.86 -0.33 -3.54
C TRP A 144 -2.05 -0.29 -2.57
N ALA A 145 -2.61 0.89 -2.26
CA ALA A 145 -3.87 1.00 -1.53
C ALA A 145 -5.03 0.36 -2.33
N GLY A 146 -5.16 0.70 -3.61
CA GLY A 146 -6.20 0.17 -4.50
C GLY A 146 -6.05 -1.33 -4.77
N PHE A 147 -4.84 -1.79 -5.05
CA PHE A 147 -4.51 -3.20 -5.26
C PHE A 147 -4.86 -4.05 -4.04
N CYS A 148 -4.37 -3.65 -2.85
CA CYS A 148 -4.61 -4.42 -1.64
C CYS A 148 -6.08 -4.41 -1.22
N TRP A 149 -6.74 -3.26 -1.31
CA TRP A 149 -8.16 -3.14 -0.98
C TRP A 149 -9.03 -3.92 -1.97
N GLY A 150 -8.71 -3.85 -3.27
CA GLY A 150 -9.34 -4.63 -4.31
C GLY A 150 -9.19 -6.14 -4.10
N GLY A 151 -7.99 -6.60 -3.75
CA GLY A 151 -7.72 -8.01 -3.42
C GLY A 151 -8.56 -8.49 -2.22
N TYR A 152 -8.61 -7.70 -1.15
CA TYR A 152 -9.49 -7.99 0.00
C TYR A 152 -10.96 -8.13 -0.40
N ILE A 153 -11.48 -7.19 -1.19
CA ILE A 153 -12.87 -7.21 -1.67
C ILE A 153 -13.12 -8.41 -2.59
N ASN A 154 -12.16 -8.72 -3.47
CA ASN A 154 -12.27 -9.85 -4.40
C ASN A 154 -12.41 -11.19 -3.66
N LEU A 155 -11.73 -11.35 -2.53
CA LEU A 155 -11.85 -12.52 -1.66
C LEU A 155 -13.07 -12.46 -0.72
N SER A 156 -13.75 -11.32 -0.60
CA SER A 156 -14.83 -11.06 0.36
C SER A 156 -16.12 -10.62 -0.33
N LYS A 157 -16.44 -11.26 -1.47
CA LYS A 157 -17.63 -10.96 -2.28
C LYS A 157 -18.96 -11.28 -1.57
N ASP A 158 -18.91 -12.06 -0.50
CA ASP A 158 -20.01 -12.40 0.37
C ASP A 158 -20.23 -11.38 1.51
N ASP A 159 -19.32 -10.42 1.68
CA ASP A 159 -19.39 -9.38 2.71
C ASP A 159 -19.91 -8.05 2.11
N ALA A 160 -21.14 -7.68 2.49
CA ALA A 160 -21.77 -6.45 2.04
C ALA A 160 -20.99 -5.18 2.45
N SER A 161 -20.31 -5.20 3.60
CA SER A 161 -19.49 -4.06 4.04
C SER A 161 -18.26 -3.92 3.17
N ALA A 162 -17.60 -5.03 2.80
CA ALA A 162 -16.47 -5.01 1.88
C ALA A 162 -16.88 -4.50 0.49
N LEU A 163 -18.01 -4.99 -0.04
CA LEU A 163 -18.55 -4.52 -1.31
C LEU A 163 -18.91 -3.03 -1.31
N GLY A 164 -19.35 -2.49 -0.16
CA GLY A 164 -19.67 -1.06 0.01
C GLY A 164 -18.48 -0.13 -0.22
N ASP A 165 -17.25 -0.62 -0.06
CA ASP A 165 -16.02 0.15 -0.30
C ASP A 165 -15.53 0.10 -1.75
N LEU A 166 -16.11 -0.75 -2.60
CA LEU A 166 -15.71 -0.90 -4.00
C LEU A 166 -15.68 0.44 -4.78
N PRO A 167 -16.64 1.37 -4.62
CA PRO A 167 -16.57 2.69 -5.26
C PRO A 167 -15.29 3.45 -4.92
N LYS A 168 -14.84 3.43 -3.65
CA LYS A 168 -13.59 4.08 -3.21
C LYS A 168 -12.38 3.46 -3.90
N VAL A 169 -12.31 2.13 -3.96
CA VAL A 169 -11.22 1.41 -4.64
C VAL A 169 -11.15 1.79 -6.12
N THR A 170 -12.30 1.82 -6.81
CA THR A 170 -12.33 2.22 -8.22
C THR A 170 -11.93 3.68 -8.43
N ALA A 171 -12.30 4.59 -7.52
CA ALA A 171 -11.88 5.98 -7.58
C ALA A 171 -10.36 6.14 -7.41
N VAL A 172 -9.76 5.39 -6.47
CA VAL A 172 -8.29 5.32 -6.31
C VAL A 172 -7.62 4.84 -7.59
N MET A 173 -8.07 3.71 -8.15
CA MET A 173 -7.44 3.13 -9.36
C MET A 173 -7.65 4.02 -10.59
N ARG A 174 -8.79 4.71 -10.72
CA ARG A 174 -8.99 5.75 -11.75
C ARG A 174 -8.01 6.91 -11.56
N ARG A 175 -7.75 7.33 -10.33
CA ARG A 175 -6.78 8.40 -10.05
C ARG A 175 -5.37 7.97 -10.41
N VAL A 176 -4.99 6.71 -10.16
CA VAL A 176 -3.72 6.14 -10.62
C VAL A 176 -3.64 6.18 -12.15
N ALA A 177 -4.65 5.66 -12.86
CA ALA A 177 -4.68 5.65 -14.31
C ALA A 177 -4.57 7.06 -14.93
N ALA A 178 -5.19 8.07 -14.29
CA ALA A 178 -5.11 9.46 -14.73
C ALA A 178 -3.73 10.12 -14.49
N LEU A 179 -2.96 9.66 -13.51
CA LEU A 179 -1.67 10.25 -13.14
C LEU A 179 -0.49 9.51 -13.80
N ASP A 180 -0.58 8.19 -13.90
CA ASP A 180 0.44 7.35 -14.52
C ASP A 180 -0.17 5.99 -14.94
N PRO A 181 -0.73 5.88 -16.15
CA PRO A 181 -1.36 4.65 -16.61
C PRO A 181 -0.37 3.49 -16.80
N ALA A 182 0.92 3.77 -16.97
CA ALA A 182 1.95 2.75 -17.19
C ALA A 182 2.52 2.19 -15.87
N TYR A 183 2.14 2.75 -14.72
CA TYR A 183 2.72 2.37 -13.43
C TYR A 183 2.55 0.87 -13.15
N HIS A 184 3.61 0.24 -12.66
CA HIS A 184 3.68 -1.17 -12.26
C HIS A 184 3.11 -2.11 -13.33
N PHE A 185 3.72 -2.06 -14.53
CA PHE A 185 3.35 -2.88 -15.69
C PHE A 185 1.90 -2.65 -16.14
N ALA A 186 1.46 -1.38 -16.14
CA ALA A 186 0.07 -1.00 -16.40
C ALA A 186 -0.94 -1.72 -15.50
N GLY A 187 -0.59 -1.93 -14.22
CA GLY A 187 -1.42 -2.72 -13.30
C GLY A 187 -2.85 -2.20 -13.08
N VAL A 188 -3.12 -0.93 -13.44
CA VAL A 188 -4.50 -0.40 -13.46
C VAL A 188 -5.37 -1.04 -14.52
N ASP A 189 -4.82 -1.44 -15.66
CA ASP A 189 -5.55 -2.16 -16.69
C ASP A 189 -5.87 -3.57 -16.23
N LEU A 190 -4.91 -4.27 -15.60
CA LEU A 190 -5.19 -5.56 -14.97
C LEU A 190 -6.32 -5.45 -13.94
N PHE A 191 -6.28 -4.43 -13.08
CA PHE A 191 -7.34 -4.17 -12.10
C PHE A 191 -8.71 -3.98 -12.77
N PHE A 192 -8.82 -3.11 -13.78
CA PHE A 192 -10.11 -2.84 -14.43
C PHE A 192 -10.58 -4.02 -15.30
N GLY A 193 -9.66 -4.77 -15.91
CA GLY A 193 -9.96 -6.04 -16.58
C GLY A 193 -10.64 -7.04 -15.62
N VAL A 194 -10.05 -7.26 -14.45
CA VAL A 194 -10.65 -8.14 -13.41
C VAL A 194 -11.95 -7.55 -12.87
N TYR A 195 -12.03 -6.25 -12.63
CA TYR A 195 -13.22 -5.55 -12.13
C TYR A 195 -14.42 -5.71 -13.07
N GLU A 196 -14.23 -5.50 -14.37
CA GLU A 196 -15.29 -5.63 -15.37
C GLU A 196 -15.70 -7.09 -15.60
N ALA A 197 -14.75 -8.04 -15.51
CA ALA A 197 -15.02 -9.47 -15.69
C ALA A 197 -15.67 -10.14 -14.48
N SER A 198 -15.33 -9.71 -13.26
CA SER A 198 -15.70 -10.41 -12.02
C SER A 198 -17.08 -10.04 -11.49
N ARG A 199 -17.72 -9.00 -12.04
CA ARG A 199 -19.02 -8.51 -11.59
C ARG A 199 -20.15 -9.22 -12.35
N PRO A 200 -21.27 -9.58 -11.68
CA PRO A 200 -22.48 -10.00 -12.38
C PRO A 200 -22.92 -8.96 -13.40
N ALA A 201 -23.44 -9.41 -14.54
CA ALA A 201 -23.92 -8.51 -15.61
C ALA A 201 -24.99 -7.52 -15.10
N MET A 202 -25.88 -7.97 -14.21
CA MET A 202 -26.90 -7.13 -13.57
C MET A 202 -26.32 -6.00 -12.71
N LEU A 203 -25.08 -6.15 -12.23
CA LEU A 203 -24.34 -5.13 -11.50
C LEU A 203 -23.37 -4.36 -12.39
N GLY A 204 -23.42 -4.53 -13.72
CA GLY A 204 -22.63 -3.74 -14.68
C GLY A 204 -21.31 -4.38 -15.13
N GLY A 205 -21.05 -5.65 -14.82
CA GLY A 205 -19.91 -6.38 -15.40
C GLY A 205 -20.11 -6.65 -16.89
N ASP A 206 -19.05 -6.48 -17.68
CA ASP A 206 -19.04 -6.71 -19.13
C ASP A 206 -17.70 -7.32 -19.57
N PRO A 207 -17.65 -8.62 -19.92
CA PRO A 207 -16.44 -9.27 -20.41
C PRO A 207 -15.82 -8.61 -21.64
N ARG A 208 -16.60 -7.87 -22.46
CA ARG A 208 -16.05 -7.14 -23.61
C ARG A 208 -15.28 -5.90 -23.18
N LYS A 209 -15.73 -5.21 -22.12
CA LYS A 209 -14.97 -4.11 -21.51
C LYS A 209 -13.71 -4.64 -20.85
N ALA A 210 -13.81 -5.78 -20.15
CA ALA A 210 -12.66 -6.44 -19.57
C ALA A 210 -11.58 -6.74 -20.62
N LYS A 211 -11.99 -7.27 -21.78
CA LYS A 211 -11.06 -7.57 -22.90
C LYS A 211 -10.33 -6.33 -23.43
N ALA A 212 -10.89 -5.14 -23.32
CA ALA A 212 -10.23 -3.91 -23.79
C ALA A 212 -9.03 -3.49 -22.92
N HIS A 213 -8.85 -4.09 -21.73
CA HIS A 213 -7.73 -3.85 -20.83
C HIS A 213 -6.57 -4.85 -21.00
N PHE A 214 -6.72 -5.89 -21.83
CA PHE A 214 -5.70 -6.90 -22.11
C PHE A 214 -5.24 -6.82 -23.57
#